data_AF-A0A4R3MFV3-F1
#
_entry.id   AF-A0A4R3MFV3-F1
#
_cell.length_a   1.000
_cell.length_b   1.000
_cell.length_c   1.000
_cell.angle_alpha   90.00
_cell.angle_beta   90.00
_cell.angle_gamma   90.00
#
_symmetry.space_group_name_H-M   'P 1'
#
loop_
_entity.id
_entity.type
_entity.pdbx_description
1 polymer ?
#
loop_
_entity_poly.entity_id
_entity_poly.type
_entity_poly.pdbx_seq_one_letter_code
_entity_poly.pdbx_strand_id
1 'polypeptide(L)'
;MTRRSLPVGELVRFVLGPDGAVVPDIRQRLPGRGVWVTARRELVAEAVRKRMFGRAFRAEARAGEDLAELVGSQLRQSALGALGLERKAGRLALGFAEVDARLRRGSVALLLHASDAAADGVRKLDQAAHAGGKVPPVCRVFTSAELGLALGRANVVHAALDTGGASGAAIARCRRYETYMTGSTPDGRAHRPGFAGRTE
;
A
#
# COMPACT_ATOMS: atom_id res chain seq x y z
N MET A 1 18.54 -9.04 19.46
CA MET A 1 18.13 -8.45 18.16
C MET A 1 18.05 -9.58 17.14
N THR A 2 16.87 -10.04 16.76
CA THR A 2 16.72 -11.04 15.68
C THR A 2 16.79 -10.32 14.34
N ARG A 3 17.92 -10.47 13.65
CA ARG A 3 18.25 -9.79 12.39
C ARG A 3 17.66 -10.59 11.22
N ARG A 4 16.34 -10.49 11.00
CA ARG A 4 15.66 -11.16 9.88
C ARG A 4 15.70 -10.26 8.64
N SER A 5 16.12 -10.80 7.50
CA SER A 5 16.00 -10.16 6.19
C SER A 5 14.56 -10.32 5.69
N LEU A 6 13.88 -9.21 5.43
CA LEU A 6 12.56 -9.19 4.79
C LEU A 6 12.71 -8.63 3.37
N PRO A 7 11.84 -9.02 2.42
CA PRO A 7 11.75 -8.38 1.13
C PRO A 7 11.60 -6.87 1.27
N VAL A 8 12.24 -6.10 0.38
CA VAL A 8 12.24 -4.63 0.43
C VAL A 8 10.83 -4.04 0.46
N GLY A 9 9.87 -4.68 -0.21
CA GLY A 9 8.46 -4.26 -0.23
C GLY A 9 7.78 -4.32 1.14
N GLU A 10 8.27 -5.17 2.05
CA GLU A 10 7.76 -5.33 3.42
C GLU A 10 8.42 -4.38 4.42
N LEU A 11 9.33 -3.51 3.95
CA LEU A 11 10.05 -2.56 4.78
C LEU A 11 9.76 -1.12 4.34
N VAL A 12 9.85 -0.20 5.29
CA VAL A 12 9.90 1.24 5.08
C VAL A 12 11.29 1.72 5.47
N ARG A 13 11.96 2.38 4.51
CA ARG A 13 13.24 3.04 4.74
C ARG A 13 12.98 4.39 5.39
N PHE A 14 13.80 4.74 6.35
CA PHE A 14 13.89 6.06 6.97
C PHE A 14 15.31 6.57 6.82
N VAL A 15 15.45 7.88 6.66
CA VAL A 15 16.74 8.58 6.63
C VAL A 15 16.72 9.74 7.62
N LEU A 16 17.90 10.27 7.97
CA LEU A 16 18.00 11.52 8.71
C LEU A 16 18.09 12.70 7.75
N GLY A 17 17.26 13.71 7.99
CA GLY A 17 17.39 15.02 7.39
C GLY A 17 18.59 15.80 7.96
N PRO A 18 19.01 16.89 7.30
CA PRO A 18 20.11 17.73 7.78
C PRO A 18 19.90 18.33 9.17
N ASP A 19 18.64 18.48 9.58
CA ASP A 19 18.17 19.00 10.87
C ASP A 19 17.97 17.90 11.94
N GLY A 20 18.34 16.65 11.61
CA GLY A 20 18.14 15.48 12.47
C GLY A 20 16.71 14.92 12.44
N ALA A 21 15.83 15.40 11.56
CA ALA A 21 14.48 14.85 11.41
C ALA A 21 14.50 13.44 10.79
N VAL A 22 13.67 12.53 11.31
CA VAL A 22 13.48 11.20 10.73
C VAL A 22 12.46 11.28 9.60
N VAL A 23 12.89 11.03 8.37
CA VAL A 23 12.07 11.16 7.16
C VAL A 23 11.83 9.79 6.53
N PRO A 24 10.56 9.42 6.21
CA PRO A 24 10.29 8.19 5.49
C PRO A 24 10.67 8.33 4.01
N ASP A 25 11.47 7.39 3.51
CA ASP A 25 11.90 7.32 2.12
C ASP A 25 11.18 6.18 1.39
N ILE A 26 9.91 6.40 1.08
CA ILE A 26 9.03 5.42 0.43
C ILE A 26 9.53 5.02 -0.96
N ARG A 27 10.21 5.94 -1.67
CA ARG A 27 10.72 5.77 -3.03
C ARG A 27 12.17 5.33 -3.09
N GLN A 28 12.89 5.31 -1.96
CA GLN A 28 14.29 4.92 -1.85
C GLN A 28 15.22 5.79 -2.69
N ARG A 29 15.03 7.11 -2.62
CA ARG A 29 15.79 8.09 -3.41
C ARG A 29 16.58 9.08 -2.58
N LEU A 30 16.38 9.09 -1.26
CA LEU A 30 17.09 10.04 -0.40
C LEU A 30 18.51 9.54 -0.12
N PRO A 31 19.53 10.42 -0.13
CA PRO A 31 20.91 10.05 0.16
C PRO A 31 21.10 9.65 1.64
N GLY A 32 22.25 9.05 1.94
CA GLY A 32 22.68 8.76 3.31
C GLY A 32 22.23 7.40 3.86
N ARG A 33 22.61 7.13 5.11
CA ARG A 33 22.33 5.86 5.80
C ARG A 33 20.83 5.67 5.96
N GLY A 34 20.32 4.52 5.52
CA GLY A 34 18.93 4.12 5.71
C GLY A 34 18.74 3.22 6.93
N VAL A 35 17.69 3.49 7.71
CA VAL A 35 17.18 2.59 8.76
C VAL A 35 15.86 2.00 8.29
N TRP A 36 15.63 0.71 8.53
CA TRP A 36 14.48 -0.02 7.98
C TRP A 36 13.57 -0.55 9.08
N VAL A 37 12.29 -0.19 9.00
CA VAL A 37 11.23 -0.74 9.86
C VAL A 37 10.28 -1.54 8.99
N THR A 38 9.78 -2.67 9.48
CA THR A 38 8.73 -3.43 8.82
C THR A 38 7.51 -2.53 8.56
N ALA A 39 6.94 -2.62 7.36
CA ALA A 39 5.87 -1.77 6.85
C ALA A 39 4.52 -2.08 7.52
N ARG A 40 4.43 -1.77 8.82
CA ARG A 40 3.20 -1.84 9.63
C ARG A 40 3.09 -0.59 10.48
N ARG A 41 1.90 0.02 10.52
CA ARG A 41 1.68 1.28 11.21
C ARG A 41 2.07 1.22 12.69
N GLU A 42 1.66 0.15 13.37
CA GLU A 42 1.94 -0.11 14.77
C GLU A 42 3.44 -0.23 15.08
N LEU A 43 4.23 -0.75 14.14
CA LEU A 43 5.67 -0.90 14.32
C LEU A 43 6.42 0.42 14.13
N VAL A 44 5.95 1.26 13.20
CA VAL A 44 6.50 2.61 13.03
C VAL A 44 6.15 3.45 14.26
N ALA A 45 4.89 3.43 14.71
CA ALA A 45 4.46 4.12 15.91
C ALA A 45 5.24 3.66 17.16
N GLU A 46 5.49 2.36 17.29
CA GLU A 46 6.31 1.84 18.39
C GLU A 46 7.77 2.31 18.31
N ALA A 47 8.36 2.36 17.11
CA ALA A 47 9.72 2.86 16.91
C ALA A 47 9.86 4.34 17.32
N VAL A 48 8.84 5.16 17.03
CA VAL A 48 8.74 6.55 17.52
C VAL A 48 8.66 6.58 19.04
N ARG A 49 7.66 5.91 19.62
CA ARG A 49 7.39 5.92 21.07
C ARG A 49 8.58 5.44 21.90
N LYS A 50 9.30 4.42 21.42
CA LYS A 50 10.49 3.87 22.09
C LYS A 50 11.79 4.60 21.74
N ARG A 51 11.73 5.71 21.00
CA ARG A 51 12.88 6.50 20.54
C ARG A 51 13.96 5.64 19.87
N MET A 52 13.51 4.66 19.08
CA MET A 52 14.37 3.62 18.52
C MET A 52 15.28 4.15 17.39
N PHE A 53 14.86 5.22 16.70
CA PHE A 53 15.60 5.79 15.58
C PHE A 53 16.97 6.34 15.95
N GLY A 54 17.12 7.01 17.11
CA GLY A 54 18.42 7.56 17.52
C GLY A 54 19.48 6.47 17.69
N ARG A 55 19.09 5.35 18.31
CA ARG A 55 19.96 4.17 18.43
C ARG A 55 20.30 3.55 17.08
N ALA A 56 19.33 3.48 16.16
CA ALA A 56 19.54 2.88 14.84
C ALA A 56 20.45 3.73 13.93
N PHE A 57 20.27 5.05 13.95
CA PHE A 57 21.13 5.97 13.21
C PHE A 57 22.49 6.23 13.88
N ARG A 58 22.59 5.99 15.20
CA ARG A 58 23.73 6.36 16.05
C ARG A 58 23.95 7.88 16.08
N ALA A 59 22.86 8.63 16.13
CA ALA A 59 22.83 10.09 16.14
C ALA A 59 21.57 10.59 16.86
N GLU A 60 21.50 11.89 17.15
CA GLU A 60 20.23 12.51 17.54
C GLU A 60 19.24 12.38 16.37
N ALA A 61 18.04 11.86 16.66
CA ALA A 61 17.02 11.58 15.66
C ALA A 61 15.66 12.05 16.18
N ARG A 62 15.08 13.03 15.48
CA ARG A 62 13.79 13.63 15.80
C ARG A 62 12.70 12.98 14.96
N ALA A 63 12.05 11.98 15.52
CA ALA A 63 10.89 11.34 14.90
C ALA A 63 9.62 12.03 15.39
N GLY A 64 8.85 12.61 14.48
CA GLY A 64 7.55 13.22 14.78
C GLY A 64 6.55 12.17 15.28
N GLU A 65 5.62 12.60 16.13
CA GLU A 65 4.56 11.71 16.68
C GLU A 65 3.62 11.19 15.58
N ASP A 66 3.48 11.96 14.49
CA ASP A 66 2.68 11.68 13.30
C ASP A 66 3.43 10.90 12.22
N LEU A 67 4.66 10.42 12.48
CA LEU A 67 5.48 9.76 11.49
C LEU A 67 4.79 8.51 10.90
N ALA A 68 4.01 7.79 11.69
CA ALA A 68 3.27 6.63 11.23
C ALA A 68 2.14 7.00 10.25
N GLU A 69 1.46 8.12 10.50
CA GLU A 69 0.41 8.70 9.66
C GLU A 69 1.01 9.22 8.36
N LEU A 70 2.17 9.89 8.43
CA LEU A 70 2.92 10.39 7.28
C LEU A 70 3.31 9.24 6.34
N VAL A 71 3.84 8.14 6.88
CA VAL A 71 4.15 6.93 6.09
C VAL A 71 2.90 6.39 5.39
N GLY A 72 1.78 6.28 6.13
CA GLY A 72 0.51 5.81 5.57
C GLY A 72 0.01 6.70 4.44
N SER A 73 0.07 8.02 4.63
CA SER A 73 -0.32 9.03 3.62
C SER A 73 0.52 8.92 2.35
N GLN A 74 1.85 8.77 2.46
CA GLN A 74 2.73 8.63 1.29
C GLN A 74 2.53 7.29 0.56
N LEU A 75 2.31 6.20 1.29
CA LEU A 75 1.98 4.89 0.71
C LEU A 75 0.64 4.94 -0.04
N ARG A 76 -0.37 5.57 0.56
CA ARG A 76 -1.69 5.78 -0.05
C ARG A 76 -1.57 6.57 -1.35
N GLN A 77 -0.90 7.72 -1.32
CA GLN A 77 -0.67 8.56 -2.51
C GLN A 77 0.09 7.81 -3.61
N SER A 78 1.10 7.01 -3.24
CA SER A 78 1.86 6.18 -4.17
C SER A 78 0.96 5.15 -4.88
N ALA A 79 0.08 4.48 -4.13
CA ALA A 79 -0.85 3.51 -4.69
C ALA A 79 -1.91 4.16 -5.60
N LEU A 80 -2.58 5.22 -5.12
CA LEU A 80 -3.57 5.98 -5.89
C LEU A 80 -2.97 6.58 -7.18
N GLY A 81 -1.77 7.16 -7.09
CA GLY A 81 -1.07 7.69 -8.26
C GLY A 81 -0.76 6.60 -9.30
N ALA A 82 -0.39 5.39 -8.86
CA ALA A 82 -0.18 4.27 -9.76
C ALA A 82 -1.48 3.81 -10.44
N LEU A 83 -2.59 3.75 -9.71
CA LEU A 83 -3.90 3.47 -10.29
C LEU A 83 -4.30 4.54 -11.32
N GLY A 84 -4.06 5.82 -11.02
CA GLY A 84 -4.29 6.91 -11.97
C GLY A 84 -3.52 6.76 -13.29
N LEU A 85 -2.26 6.29 -13.24
CA LEU A 85 -1.47 5.99 -14.45
C LEU A 85 -2.06 4.82 -15.25
N GLU A 86 -2.49 3.75 -14.57
CA GLU A 86 -3.12 2.61 -15.23
C GLU A 86 -4.46 2.98 -15.89
N ARG A 87 -5.20 3.92 -15.28
CA ARG A 87 -6.43 4.47 -15.86
C ARG A 87 -6.14 5.27 -17.13
N LYS A 88 -5.14 6.15 -17.11
CA LYS A 88 -4.70 6.88 -18.31
C LYS A 88 -4.25 5.94 -19.44
N ALA A 89 -3.73 4.78 -19.08
CA ALA A 89 -3.32 3.75 -20.03
C ALA A 89 -4.46 2.81 -20.48
N GLY A 90 -5.72 3.10 -20.12
CA GLY A 90 -6.90 2.34 -20.54
C GLY A 90 -7.14 1.01 -19.79
N ARG A 91 -6.31 0.67 -18.81
CA ARG A 91 -6.32 -0.64 -18.13
C ARG A 91 -7.22 -0.72 -16.90
N LEU A 92 -7.89 0.37 -16.52
CA LEU A 92 -8.87 0.40 -15.42
C LEU A 92 -10.30 0.65 -15.93
N ALA A 93 -11.19 -0.31 -15.65
CA ALA A 93 -12.65 -0.13 -15.69
C ALA A 93 -13.15 0.52 -14.40
N LEU A 94 -14.18 1.37 -14.51
CA LEU A 94 -14.79 2.05 -13.36
C LEU A 94 -16.30 1.85 -13.34
N GLY A 95 -16.82 1.54 -12.15
CA GLY A 95 -18.24 1.34 -11.92
C GLY A 95 -18.71 -0.08 -12.24
N PHE A 96 -19.88 -0.42 -11.73
CA PHE A 96 -20.36 -1.79 -11.65
C PHE A 96 -20.41 -2.51 -13.02
N ALA A 97 -21.04 -1.91 -14.03
CA ALA A 97 -21.26 -2.56 -15.32
C ALA A 97 -19.96 -2.89 -16.07
N GLU A 98 -19.02 -1.94 -16.13
CA GLU A 98 -17.71 -2.18 -16.78
C GLU A 98 -16.89 -3.23 -16.02
N VAL A 99 -16.92 -3.17 -14.68
CA VAL A 99 -16.19 -4.11 -13.82
C VAL A 99 -16.75 -5.53 -13.97
N ASP A 100 -18.07 -5.70 -13.91
CA ASP A 100 -18.75 -6.99 -14.13
C ASP A 100 -18.36 -7.59 -15.49
N ALA A 101 -18.41 -6.80 -16.55
CA ALA A 101 -18.04 -7.24 -17.89
C ALA A 101 -16.58 -7.70 -18.00
N ARG A 102 -15.63 -7.01 -17.33
CA ARG A 102 -14.21 -7.42 -17.32
C ARG A 102 -13.97 -8.66 -16.47
N LEU A 103 -14.62 -8.76 -15.31
CA LEU A 103 -14.54 -9.94 -14.45
C LEU A 103 -14.98 -11.21 -15.17
N ARG A 104 -16.10 -11.15 -15.90
CA ARG A 104 -16.60 -12.29 -16.69
C ARG A 104 -15.67 -12.72 -17.83
N ARG A 105 -14.84 -11.80 -18.34
CA ARG A 105 -13.81 -12.10 -19.36
C ARG A 105 -12.54 -12.73 -18.77
N GLY A 106 -12.36 -12.70 -17.44
CA GLY A 106 -11.19 -13.28 -16.77
C GLY A 106 -9.88 -12.49 -16.94
N SER A 107 -9.92 -11.25 -17.44
CA SER A 107 -8.74 -10.40 -17.70
C SER A 107 -8.27 -9.60 -16.48
N VAL A 108 -9.03 -9.61 -15.39
CA VAL A 108 -8.80 -8.75 -14.22
C VAL A 108 -7.63 -9.29 -13.38
N ALA A 109 -6.68 -8.41 -13.08
CA ALA A 109 -5.54 -8.64 -12.22
C ALA A 109 -5.74 -8.15 -10.78
N LEU A 110 -6.62 -7.17 -10.57
CA LEU A 110 -6.99 -6.64 -9.26
C LEU A 110 -8.42 -6.06 -9.31
N LEU A 111 -9.24 -6.47 -8.35
CA LEU A 111 -10.56 -5.89 -8.10
C LEU A 111 -10.45 -4.90 -6.94
N LEU A 112 -10.98 -3.69 -7.13
CA LEU A 112 -11.05 -2.65 -6.10
C LEU A 112 -12.51 -2.41 -5.74
N HIS A 113 -12.81 -2.47 -4.45
CA HIS A 113 -14.02 -1.89 -3.90
C HIS A 113 -13.62 -0.75 -2.98
N ALA A 114 -14.38 0.33 -3.03
CA ALA A 114 -14.30 1.35 -2.01
C ALA A 114 -14.57 0.72 -0.62
N SER A 115 -13.89 1.21 0.42
CA SER A 115 -14.08 0.74 1.80
C SER A 115 -15.52 0.96 2.28
N ASP A 116 -16.15 2.02 1.79
CA ASP A 116 -17.54 2.46 1.98
C ASP A 116 -18.52 1.89 0.93
N ALA A 117 -18.10 0.91 0.13
CA ALA A 117 -19.00 0.25 -0.83
C ALA A 117 -20.09 -0.58 -0.12
N ALA A 118 -21.32 -0.49 -0.64
CA ALA A 118 -22.43 -1.31 -0.17
C ALA A 118 -22.17 -2.81 -0.39
N ALA A 119 -22.53 -3.64 0.60
CA ALA A 119 -22.29 -5.08 0.58
C ALA A 119 -22.94 -5.79 -0.62
N ASP A 120 -24.08 -5.29 -1.11
CA ASP A 120 -24.77 -5.87 -2.26
C ASP A 120 -23.97 -5.77 -3.56
N GLY A 121 -23.36 -4.60 -3.81
CA GLY A 121 -22.52 -4.38 -4.99
C GLY A 121 -21.25 -5.23 -4.95
N VAL A 122 -20.62 -5.32 -3.77
CA VAL A 122 -19.45 -6.19 -3.54
C VAL A 122 -19.81 -7.65 -3.85
N ARG A 123 -20.87 -8.18 -3.23
CA ARG A 123 -21.29 -9.59 -3.40
C ARG A 123 -21.56 -9.96 -4.86
N LYS A 124 -22.23 -9.09 -5.61
CA LYS A 124 -22.55 -9.33 -7.03
C LYS A 124 -21.30 -9.38 -7.91
N LEU A 125 -20.34 -8.49 -7.67
CA LEU A 125 -19.07 -8.48 -8.41
C LEU A 125 -18.17 -9.65 -8.01
N ASP A 126 -18.15 -10.06 -6.75
CA ASP A 126 -17.46 -11.28 -6.32
C ASP A 126 -18.04 -12.52 -7.05
N GLN A 127 -19.37 -12.62 -7.16
CA GLN A 127 -20.03 -13.67 -7.95
C GLN A 127 -19.65 -13.61 -9.44
N ALA A 128 -19.56 -12.41 -10.02
CA ALA A 128 -19.11 -12.24 -11.41
C ALA A 128 -17.66 -12.71 -11.60
N ALA A 129 -16.78 -12.44 -10.62
CA ALA A 129 -15.40 -12.90 -10.62
C ALA A 129 -15.31 -14.44 -10.57
N HIS A 130 -16.13 -15.08 -9.74
CA HIS A 130 -16.24 -16.54 -9.68
C HIS A 130 -16.75 -17.12 -11.02
N ALA A 131 -17.78 -16.52 -11.62
CA ALA A 131 -18.32 -16.96 -12.89
C ALA A 131 -17.31 -16.82 -14.06
N GLY A 132 -16.41 -15.84 -13.98
CA GLY A 132 -15.31 -15.65 -14.95
C GLY A 132 -14.16 -16.65 -14.80
N GLY A 133 -14.23 -17.59 -13.86
CA GLY A 133 -13.26 -18.68 -13.66
C GLY A 133 -11.98 -18.29 -12.91
N LYS A 134 -11.64 -16.99 -12.85
CA LYS A 134 -10.49 -16.48 -12.11
C LYS A 134 -10.89 -15.35 -11.18
N VAL A 135 -10.78 -15.61 -9.87
CA VAL A 135 -10.99 -14.60 -8.84
C VAL A 135 -9.72 -13.78 -8.67
N PRO A 136 -9.73 -12.47 -8.99
CA PRO A 136 -8.58 -11.61 -8.76
C PRO A 136 -8.43 -11.30 -7.26
N PRO A 137 -7.23 -10.90 -6.81
CA PRO A 137 -7.08 -10.30 -5.49
C PRO A 137 -7.98 -9.07 -5.36
N VAL A 138 -8.50 -8.84 -4.15
CA VAL A 138 -9.39 -7.74 -3.82
C VAL A 138 -8.65 -6.72 -2.95
N CYS A 139 -8.83 -5.44 -3.22
CA CYS A 139 -8.30 -4.33 -2.43
C CYS A 139 -9.45 -3.42 -1.96
N ARG A 140 -9.52 -3.16 -0.64
CA ARG A 140 -10.63 -2.39 -0.02
C ARG A 140 -10.18 -1.22 0.87
N VAL A 141 -8.96 -0.72 0.68
CA VAL A 141 -8.33 0.24 1.61
C VAL A 141 -8.49 1.71 1.22
N PHE A 142 -9.20 2.00 0.15
CA PHE A 142 -9.48 3.35 -0.31
C PHE A 142 -10.97 3.65 -0.22
N THR A 143 -11.32 4.87 0.15
CA THR A 143 -12.72 5.36 0.09
C THR A 143 -13.14 5.65 -1.35
N SER A 144 -14.45 5.73 -1.58
CA SER A 144 -15.01 6.09 -2.89
C SER A 144 -14.58 7.49 -3.36
N ALA A 145 -14.39 8.41 -2.40
CA ALA A 145 -13.89 9.76 -2.64
C ALA A 145 -12.42 9.76 -3.10
N GLU A 146 -11.55 8.99 -2.42
CA GLU A 146 -10.13 8.87 -2.78
C GLU A 146 -9.95 8.24 -4.15
N LEU A 147 -10.69 7.16 -4.44
CA LEU A 147 -10.71 6.55 -5.77
C LEU A 147 -11.22 7.53 -6.82
N GLY A 148 -12.27 8.28 -6.52
CA GLY A 148 -12.84 9.25 -7.45
C GLY A 148 -11.84 10.35 -7.84
N LEU A 149 -11.15 10.92 -6.84
CA LEU A 149 -10.10 11.91 -7.05
C LEU A 149 -8.94 11.35 -7.90
N ALA A 150 -8.47 10.15 -7.57
CA ALA A 150 -7.32 9.55 -8.24
C ALA A 150 -7.62 9.12 -9.69
N LEU A 151 -8.88 8.74 -9.98
CA LEU A 151 -9.29 8.15 -11.24
C LEU A 151 -10.05 9.12 -12.15
N GLY A 152 -10.24 10.37 -11.71
CA GLY A 152 -10.82 11.46 -12.50
C GLY A 152 -12.32 11.31 -12.74
N ARG A 153 -13.05 10.67 -11.82
CA ARG A 153 -14.51 10.48 -11.90
C ARG A 153 -15.12 10.62 -10.51
N ALA A 154 -16.25 11.32 -10.39
CA ALA A 154 -16.93 11.40 -9.10
C ALA A 154 -17.41 10.01 -8.62
N ASN A 155 -17.29 9.75 -7.31
CA ASN A 155 -17.86 8.59 -6.60
C ASN A 155 -17.53 7.22 -7.21
N VAL A 156 -16.24 6.91 -7.37
CA VAL A 156 -15.83 5.58 -7.85
C VAL A 156 -15.97 4.56 -6.72
N VAL A 157 -17.01 3.73 -6.79
CA VAL A 157 -17.27 2.68 -5.79
C VAL A 157 -16.56 1.37 -6.13
N HIS A 158 -16.44 1.04 -7.42
CA HIS A 158 -15.83 -0.20 -7.91
C HIS A 158 -14.89 0.10 -9.07
N ALA A 159 -13.76 -0.60 -9.12
CA ALA A 159 -12.84 -0.55 -10.25
C ALA A 159 -12.16 -1.91 -10.48
N ALA A 160 -11.77 -2.19 -11.71
CA ALA A 160 -11.04 -3.40 -12.06
C ALA A 160 -9.85 -3.07 -12.95
N LEU A 161 -8.67 -3.49 -12.52
CA LEU A 161 -7.42 -3.35 -13.24
C LEU A 161 -7.13 -4.64 -14.01
N ASP A 162 -6.97 -4.56 -15.32
CA ASP A 162 -6.60 -5.71 -16.15
C ASP A 162 -5.10 -6.06 -16.03
N THR A 163 -4.75 -7.26 -16.47
CA THR A 163 -3.36 -7.67 -16.67
C THR A 163 -2.66 -6.82 -17.74
N GLY A 164 -1.33 -6.70 -17.62
CA GLY A 164 -0.47 -6.02 -18.60
C GLY A 164 0.20 -4.75 -18.10
N GLY A 165 1.01 -4.12 -18.96
CA GLY A 165 1.70 -2.86 -18.68
C GLY A 165 2.40 -2.82 -17.31
N ALA A 166 2.10 -1.78 -16.52
CA ALA A 166 2.62 -1.62 -15.16
C ALA A 166 1.61 -2.05 -14.06
N SER A 167 0.59 -2.85 -14.40
CA SER A 167 -0.42 -3.32 -13.44
C SER A 167 0.20 -4.02 -12.23
N GLY A 168 1.24 -4.84 -12.42
CA GLY A 168 1.94 -5.50 -11.32
C GLY A 168 2.54 -4.51 -10.32
N ALA A 169 3.10 -3.39 -10.79
CA ALA A 169 3.64 -2.35 -9.93
C ALA A 169 2.54 -1.57 -9.18
N ALA A 170 1.38 -1.33 -9.82
CA ALA A 170 0.22 -0.73 -9.17
C ALA A 170 -0.34 -1.65 -8.06
N ILE A 171 -0.47 -2.95 -8.35
CA ILE A 171 -0.91 -3.97 -7.38
C ILE A 171 0.04 -4.04 -6.20
N ALA A 172 1.35 -4.05 -6.43
CA ALA A 172 2.35 -4.08 -5.37
C ALA A 172 2.24 -2.87 -4.43
N ARG A 173 1.95 -1.67 -4.97
CA ARG A 173 1.74 -0.47 -4.14
C ARG A 173 0.44 -0.52 -3.34
N CYS A 174 -0.65 -1.01 -3.93
CA CYS A 174 -1.92 -1.21 -3.22
C CYS A 174 -1.75 -2.18 -2.05
N ARG A 175 -1.14 -3.34 -2.31
CA ARG A 175 -0.84 -4.35 -1.28
C ARG A 175 0.06 -3.79 -0.18
N ARG A 176 1.09 -3.02 -0.54
CA ARG A 176 1.99 -2.41 0.46
C ARG A 176 1.25 -1.44 1.38
N TYR A 177 0.36 -0.62 0.82
CA TYR A 177 -0.48 0.28 1.64
C TYR A 177 -1.47 -0.51 2.50
N GLU A 178 -2.09 -1.55 1.95
CA GLU A 178 -3.02 -2.41 2.68
C GLU A 178 -2.35 -3.12 3.86
N THR A 179 -1.22 -3.79 3.64
CA THR A 179 -0.41 -4.40 4.71
C THR A 179 -0.03 -3.38 5.79
N TYR A 180 0.31 -2.15 5.40
CA TYR A 180 0.66 -1.09 6.35
C TYR A 180 -0.51 -0.71 7.27
N MET A 181 -1.73 -0.66 6.73
CA MET A 181 -2.92 -0.24 7.46
C MET A 181 -3.57 -1.36 8.27
N THR A 182 -3.56 -2.60 7.77
CA THR A 182 -4.25 -3.73 8.41
C THR A 182 -3.32 -4.58 9.26
N GLY A 183 -2.01 -4.42 9.12
CA GLY A 183 -1.00 -5.30 9.73
C GLY A 183 -0.99 -6.72 9.13
N SER A 184 -1.80 -6.98 8.10
CA SER A 184 -1.90 -8.31 7.47
C SER A 184 -0.65 -8.60 6.64
N THR A 185 0.06 -9.67 7.00
CA THR A 185 1.02 -10.31 6.10
C THR A 185 0.32 -11.44 5.35
N PRO A 186 0.71 -11.76 4.10
CA PRO A 186 0.19 -12.92 3.37
C PRO A 186 0.36 -14.26 4.13
N ASP A 187 1.25 -14.32 5.13
CA ASP A 187 1.68 -15.52 5.85
C ASP A 187 1.21 -15.56 7.32
N GLY A 188 0.39 -14.60 7.79
CA GLY A 188 -0.24 -14.63 9.12
C GLY A 188 0.71 -14.63 10.34
N ARG A 189 2.00 -14.28 10.18
CA ARG A 189 3.01 -14.37 11.25
C ARG A 189 3.06 -13.11 12.11
N ALA A 190 2.98 -13.29 13.43
CA ALA A 190 3.20 -12.22 14.41
C ALA A 190 4.64 -11.67 14.30
N HIS A 191 4.79 -10.46 13.76
CA HIS A 191 6.08 -9.80 13.67
C HIS A 191 6.36 -9.00 14.94
N ARG A 192 7.50 -9.24 15.61
CA ARG A 192 7.94 -8.39 16.71
C ARG A 192 8.59 -7.12 16.17
N PRO A 193 8.44 -5.96 16.83
CA PRO A 193 9.16 -4.74 16.49
C PRO A 193 10.67 -5.01 16.52
N GLY A 194 11.31 -4.76 15.39
CA GLY A 194 12.76 -4.83 15.26
C GLY A 194 13.16 -4.15 13.96
N PHE A 195 14.25 -3.39 13.98
CA PHE A 195 14.84 -2.92 12.73
C PHE A 195 15.33 -4.14 11.95
N ALA A 196 14.86 -4.28 10.71
CA ALA A 196 15.41 -5.29 9.81
C ALA A 196 16.85 -4.88 9.51
N GLY A 197 17.81 -5.69 9.96
CA GLY A 197 19.21 -5.38 9.74
C GLY A 197 19.56 -5.62 8.27
N ARG A 198 19.87 -4.55 7.56
CA ARG A 198 20.82 -4.59 6.44
C ARG A 198 21.99 -3.69 6.77
N THR A 199 23.18 -4.27 6.70
CA THR A 199 24.39 -3.53 6.34
C THR A 199 24.28 -3.18 4.86
N GLU A 200 24.78 -2.00 4.53
CA GLU A 200 24.75 -1.35 3.21
C GLU A 200 25.13 -2.27 2.04
#